data_AF-A0A520MTN6-F1
#
_entry.id   AF-A0A520MTN6-F1
#
_cell.length_a   1.000
_cell.length_b   1.000
_cell.length_c   1.000
_cell.angle_alpha   90.00
_cell.angle_beta   90.00
_cell.angle_gamma   90.00
#
_symmetry.space_group_name_H-M   'P 1'
#
loop_
_entity.id
_entity.type
_entity.pdbx_description
1 polymer ?
#
loop_
_entity_poly.entity_id
_entity_poly.type
_entity_poly.pdbx_seq_one_letter_code
_entity_poly.pdbx_strand_id
1 'polypeptide(L)'
;MKRIGIVEGYYGKIPTFEQRKKIISSLSEHSLNFYMYAPKEDPFLRSNIDIDHTENWLREFDDFIAYSQKMSVEVGIGLAPIYKNKTEALKSKIKNFSDRGVKFFSILFDDIEENFSFFDQIETYRVIKDEFPNLYFDFCPTVYAGELIDKNSAHQEYFKEFNDSFPKHEVFFWTGNKVISEKMGSSSQEHLHDFANTSIAIWDNYFTVDSCPKKLNLSFFDYLQHEFISSKDCYLVNLTGMPRTDNLIVDMLGSFYAQKETSYEEILLKHGVDERLIKQINLFNPKFKVNLKKEDKDKIHKIMFTWFHPLKNEWYPYLHNLKNWE
;
A
#
# COMPACT_ATOMS: atom_id res chain seq x y z
N MET A 1 -11.43 15.61 -1.12
CA MET A 1 -12.11 14.37 -0.70
C MET A 1 -11.11 13.56 0.11
N LYS A 2 -11.49 13.03 1.29
CA LYS A 2 -10.61 12.10 2.01
C LYS A 2 -10.47 10.80 1.22
N ARG A 3 -9.28 10.22 1.16
CA ARG A 3 -8.94 8.98 0.45
C ARG A 3 -8.47 7.96 1.48
N ILE A 4 -9.38 7.11 1.95
CA ILE A 4 -9.05 6.05 2.90
C ILE A 4 -9.28 4.73 2.19
N GLY A 5 -8.24 3.91 2.09
CA GLY A 5 -8.32 2.69 1.32
C GLY A 5 -6.98 1.98 1.21
N ILE A 6 -6.67 1.48 0.02
CA ILE A 6 -5.52 0.60 -0.19
C ILE A 6 -4.66 1.03 -1.38
N VAL A 7 -3.42 0.54 -1.39
CA VAL A 7 -2.52 0.59 -2.53
C VAL A 7 -2.06 -0.83 -2.91
N GLU A 8 -2.16 -1.16 -4.19
CA GLU A 8 -1.48 -2.31 -4.79
C GLU A 8 -0.06 -1.87 -5.16
N GLY A 9 0.86 -1.82 -4.19
CA GLY A 9 2.18 -1.19 -4.34
C GLY A 9 3.34 -2.05 -3.86
N TYR A 10 3.15 -3.35 -3.76
CA TYR A 10 4.14 -4.36 -3.36
C TYR A 10 4.86 -4.96 -4.58
N TYR A 11 6.00 -5.63 -4.35
CA TYR A 11 6.62 -6.51 -5.34
C TYR A 11 6.01 -7.92 -5.30
N GLY A 12 5.97 -8.59 -6.46
CA GLY A 12 5.44 -9.94 -6.60
C GLY A 12 4.15 -10.05 -7.41
N LYS A 13 3.36 -11.09 -7.14
CA LYS A 13 2.30 -11.52 -8.08
C LYS A 13 1.24 -10.44 -8.31
N ILE A 14 1.05 -10.09 -9.57
CA ILE A 14 -0.02 -9.19 -10.02
C ILE A 14 -1.37 -9.92 -9.98
N PRO A 15 -2.39 -9.39 -9.28
CA PRO A 15 -3.73 -9.97 -9.25
C PRO A 15 -4.46 -9.76 -10.58
N THR A 16 -5.43 -10.62 -10.88
CA THR A 16 -6.32 -10.43 -12.03
C THR A 16 -7.32 -9.31 -11.77
N PHE A 17 -7.91 -8.73 -12.83
CA PHE A 17 -8.95 -7.71 -12.66
C PHE A 17 -10.16 -8.23 -11.86
N GLU A 18 -10.54 -9.50 -12.01
CA GLU A 18 -11.60 -10.10 -11.19
C GLU A 18 -11.23 -10.19 -9.70
N GLN A 19 -9.95 -10.37 -9.37
CA GLN A 19 -9.49 -10.27 -7.98
C GLN A 19 -9.53 -8.83 -7.47
N ARG A 20 -9.16 -7.85 -8.31
CA ARG A 20 -9.28 -6.42 -7.98
C ARG A 20 -10.72 -6.00 -7.76
N LYS A 21 -11.68 -6.46 -8.57
CA LYS A 21 -13.12 -6.18 -8.38
C LYS A 21 -13.65 -6.69 -7.03
N LYS A 22 -13.12 -7.80 -6.51
CA LYS A 22 -13.45 -8.27 -5.15
C LYS A 22 -12.94 -7.32 -4.07
N ILE A 23 -11.72 -6.80 -4.23
CA ILE A 23 -11.18 -5.76 -3.33
C ILE A 23 -12.03 -4.50 -3.40
N ILE A 24 -12.42 -4.03 -4.59
CA ILE A 24 -13.35 -2.90 -4.76
C ILE A 24 -14.68 -3.14 -4.04
N SER A 25 -15.24 -4.35 -4.13
CA SER A 25 -16.48 -4.70 -3.42
C SER A 25 -16.30 -4.57 -1.91
N SER A 26 -15.22 -5.14 -1.39
CA SER A 26 -14.88 -5.08 0.03
C SER A 26 -14.66 -3.63 0.51
N LEU A 27 -13.93 -2.80 -0.27
CA LEU A 27 -13.76 -1.38 0.04
C LEU A 27 -15.12 -0.68 0.18
N SER A 28 -16.00 -0.88 -0.80
CA SER A 28 -17.35 -0.29 -0.83
C SER A 28 -18.22 -0.74 0.36
N GLU A 29 -18.25 -2.05 0.67
CA GLU A 29 -18.97 -2.61 1.82
C GLU A 29 -18.53 -1.98 3.15
N HIS A 30 -17.29 -1.54 3.23
CA HIS A 30 -16.69 -0.93 4.40
C HIS A 30 -16.62 0.60 4.34
N SER A 31 -17.26 1.23 3.35
CA SER A 31 -17.23 2.69 3.14
C SER A 31 -15.82 3.27 2.99
N LEU A 32 -14.87 2.43 2.54
CA LEU A 32 -13.56 2.85 2.07
C LEU A 32 -13.68 3.19 0.59
N ASN A 33 -12.96 4.21 0.13
CA ASN A 33 -13.32 4.90 -1.11
C ASN A 33 -12.17 5.03 -2.11
N PHE A 34 -11.01 4.43 -1.85
CA PHE A 34 -9.85 4.59 -2.70
C PHE A 34 -9.07 3.30 -2.93
N TYR A 35 -8.71 3.05 -4.18
CA TYR A 35 -7.84 1.98 -4.62
C TYR A 35 -6.72 2.59 -5.49
N MET A 36 -5.47 2.49 -5.06
CA MET A 36 -4.34 2.94 -5.88
C MET A 36 -3.68 1.77 -6.60
N TYR A 37 -3.67 1.83 -7.93
CA TYR A 37 -2.98 0.90 -8.81
C TYR A 37 -1.52 1.34 -9.01
N ALA A 38 -0.58 0.67 -8.33
CA ALA A 38 0.85 0.96 -8.42
C ALA A 38 1.76 -0.29 -8.34
N PRO A 39 1.38 -1.46 -8.92
CA PRO A 39 2.14 -2.69 -8.71
C PRO A 39 3.57 -2.56 -9.25
N LYS A 40 4.56 -2.98 -8.46
CA LYS A 40 5.97 -2.84 -8.84
C LYS A 40 6.36 -3.72 -10.03
N GLU A 41 5.66 -4.84 -10.22
CA GLU A 41 5.88 -5.78 -11.32
C GLU A 41 5.20 -5.37 -12.64
N ASP A 42 4.43 -4.26 -12.68
CA ASP A 42 3.95 -3.73 -13.96
C ASP A 42 4.99 -2.79 -14.58
N PRO A 43 5.73 -3.22 -15.62
CA PRO A 43 6.76 -2.41 -16.22
C PRO A 43 6.19 -1.17 -16.93
N PHE A 44 4.93 -1.19 -17.36
CA PHE A 44 4.31 -0.09 -18.11
C PHE A 44 3.95 1.11 -17.23
N LEU A 45 4.03 0.96 -15.90
CA LEU A 45 3.95 2.06 -14.94
C LEU A 45 5.34 2.58 -14.53
N ARG A 46 6.42 1.89 -14.94
CA ARG A 46 7.78 2.08 -14.41
C ARG A 46 8.81 2.17 -15.54
N SER A 47 9.58 1.09 -15.76
CA SER A 47 10.71 1.05 -16.70
C SER A 47 10.31 1.20 -18.17
N ASN A 48 9.11 0.77 -18.54
CA ASN A 48 8.57 0.80 -19.89
C ASN A 48 7.37 1.77 -19.98
N ILE A 49 7.42 2.89 -19.28
CA ILE A 49 6.31 3.87 -19.22
C ILE A 49 5.92 4.46 -20.59
N ASP A 50 6.82 4.41 -21.57
CA ASP A 50 6.61 4.79 -22.97
C ASP A 50 5.85 3.75 -23.80
N ILE A 51 5.60 2.57 -23.26
CA ILE A 51 4.85 1.50 -23.93
C ILE A 51 3.47 1.41 -23.30
N ASP A 52 2.43 1.39 -24.14
CA ASP A 52 1.06 1.16 -23.69
C ASP A 52 0.78 -0.30 -23.39
N HIS A 53 -0.10 -0.52 -22.41
CA HIS A 53 -0.69 -1.82 -22.17
C HIS A 53 -1.42 -2.31 -23.43
N THR A 54 -1.50 -3.62 -23.60
CA THR A 54 -2.21 -4.20 -24.75
C THR A 54 -3.69 -3.80 -24.78
N GLU A 55 -4.31 -3.77 -25.96
CA GLU A 55 -5.75 -3.54 -26.12
C GLU A 55 -6.63 -4.46 -25.26
N ASN A 56 -6.21 -5.73 -25.08
CA ASN A 56 -6.96 -6.63 -24.21
C ASN A 56 -6.93 -6.17 -22.75
N TRP A 57 -5.75 -5.79 -22.26
CA TRP A 57 -5.59 -5.26 -20.92
C TRP A 57 -6.38 -3.96 -20.73
N LEU A 58 -6.34 -3.05 -21.71
CA LEU A 58 -7.05 -1.78 -21.66
C LEU A 58 -8.58 -1.98 -21.58
N ARG A 59 -9.14 -2.96 -22.30
CA ARG A 59 -10.56 -3.32 -22.18
C ARG A 59 -10.91 -3.84 -20.79
N GLU A 60 -10.09 -4.73 -20.22
CA GLU A 60 -10.31 -5.23 -18.85
C GLU A 60 -10.16 -4.11 -17.80
N PHE A 61 -9.27 -3.15 -18.06
CA PHE A 61 -9.10 -1.96 -17.23
C PHE A 61 -10.32 -1.03 -17.32
N ASP A 62 -10.88 -0.79 -18.50
CA ASP A 62 -12.11 0.00 -18.67
C ASP A 62 -13.27 -0.64 -17.90
N ASP A 63 -13.43 -1.97 -18.00
CA ASP A 63 -14.42 -2.73 -17.23
C ASP A 63 -14.19 -2.61 -15.71
N PHE A 64 -12.92 -2.56 -15.27
CA PHE A 64 -12.55 -2.39 -13.87
C PHE A 64 -12.88 -0.97 -13.36
N ILE A 65 -12.59 0.07 -14.13
CA ILE A 65 -12.93 1.46 -13.79
C ILE A 65 -14.45 1.67 -13.73
N ALA A 66 -15.19 1.16 -14.71
CA ALA A 66 -16.65 1.23 -14.70
C ALA A 66 -17.24 0.52 -13.46
N TYR A 67 -16.67 -0.62 -13.08
CA TYR A 67 -17.06 -1.34 -11.88
C TYR A 67 -16.74 -0.55 -10.60
N SER A 68 -15.55 0.05 -10.49
CA SER A 68 -15.16 0.83 -9.30
C SER A 68 -16.05 2.04 -9.09
N GLN A 69 -16.39 2.76 -10.16
CA GLN A 69 -17.32 3.89 -10.13
C GLN A 69 -18.70 3.47 -9.66
N LYS A 70 -19.23 2.33 -10.15
CA LYS A 70 -20.51 1.78 -9.69
C LYS A 70 -20.49 1.47 -8.18
N MET A 71 -19.35 1.05 -7.66
CA MET A 71 -19.16 0.74 -6.24
C MET A 71 -18.75 1.97 -5.40
N SER A 72 -18.73 3.17 -5.99
CA SER A 72 -18.31 4.42 -5.34
C SER A 72 -16.89 4.35 -4.76
N VAL A 73 -15.99 3.66 -5.45
CA VAL A 73 -14.56 3.59 -5.13
C VAL A 73 -13.76 4.24 -6.27
N GLU A 74 -13.03 5.29 -5.94
CA GLU A 74 -12.13 5.96 -6.88
C GLU A 74 -10.87 5.12 -7.10
N VAL A 75 -10.40 5.08 -8.34
CA VAL A 75 -9.16 4.42 -8.73
C VAL A 75 -8.12 5.48 -9.07
N GLY A 76 -6.96 5.40 -8.43
CA GLY A 76 -5.78 6.21 -8.76
C GLY A 76 -4.67 5.38 -9.41
N ILE A 77 -3.79 6.03 -10.18
CA ILE A 77 -2.63 5.38 -10.83
C ILE A 77 -1.33 5.92 -10.25
N GLY A 78 -0.47 5.03 -9.77
CA GLY A 78 0.92 5.33 -9.42
C GLY A 78 1.85 5.12 -10.63
N LEU A 79 2.60 6.15 -11.00
CA LEU A 79 3.54 6.13 -12.13
C LEU A 79 4.94 6.45 -11.62
N ALA A 80 5.92 5.57 -11.88
CA ALA A 80 7.30 5.75 -11.44
C ALA A 80 8.22 6.04 -12.64
N PRO A 81 8.50 7.31 -12.96
CA PRO A 81 9.44 7.66 -14.01
C PRO A 81 10.89 7.46 -13.53
N ILE A 82 11.37 6.21 -13.50
CA ILE A 82 12.68 5.82 -12.94
C ILE A 82 13.86 6.40 -13.75
N TYR A 83 13.66 6.69 -15.04
CA TYR A 83 14.73 7.19 -15.93
C TYR A 83 14.48 8.64 -16.37
N LYS A 84 15.57 9.40 -16.54
CA LYS A 84 15.52 10.79 -17.03
C LYS A 84 14.89 10.87 -18.43
N ASN A 85 14.32 12.04 -18.75
CA ASN A 85 13.75 12.39 -20.06
C ASN A 85 12.52 11.58 -20.51
N LYS A 86 11.75 11.02 -19.56
CA LYS A 86 10.49 10.32 -19.85
C LYS A 86 9.24 11.20 -19.69
N THR A 87 9.38 12.52 -19.58
CA THR A 87 8.25 13.44 -19.33
C THR A 87 7.15 13.32 -20.39
N GLU A 88 7.48 13.25 -21.68
CA GLU A 88 6.47 13.09 -22.74
C GLU A 88 5.77 11.71 -22.70
N ALA A 89 6.53 10.66 -22.39
CA ALA A 89 5.95 9.32 -22.17
C ALA A 89 5.01 9.31 -20.97
N LEU A 90 5.40 9.97 -19.87
CA LEU A 90 4.60 10.14 -18.67
C LEU A 90 3.31 10.92 -18.98
N LYS A 91 3.37 12.01 -19.74
CA LYS A 91 2.19 12.76 -20.20
C LYS A 91 1.25 11.88 -21.02
N SER A 92 1.79 11.16 -22.01
CA SER A 92 1.00 10.23 -22.83
C SER A 92 0.30 9.17 -21.98
N LYS A 93 1.01 8.61 -20.99
CA LYS A 93 0.48 7.61 -20.07
C LYS A 93 -0.66 8.16 -19.20
N ILE A 94 -0.48 9.35 -18.63
CA ILE A 94 -1.49 10.05 -17.83
C ILE A 94 -2.72 10.35 -18.68
N LYS A 95 -2.52 10.83 -19.92
CA LYS A 95 -3.62 11.06 -20.85
C LYS A 95 -4.39 9.77 -21.15
N ASN A 96 -3.68 8.66 -21.43
CA ASN A 96 -4.30 7.37 -21.71
C ASN A 96 -5.21 6.88 -20.57
N PHE A 97 -4.77 6.99 -19.32
CA PHE A 97 -5.59 6.63 -18.16
C PHE A 97 -6.69 7.64 -17.85
N SER A 98 -6.45 8.95 -18.04
CA SER A 98 -7.45 9.98 -17.77
C SER A 98 -8.59 10.00 -18.79
N ASP A 99 -8.31 9.71 -20.06
CA ASP A 99 -9.33 9.50 -21.11
C ASP A 99 -10.29 8.34 -20.74
N ARG A 100 -9.86 7.41 -19.88
CA ARG A 100 -10.65 6.28 -19.36
C ARG A 100 -11.36 6.59 -18.04
N GLY A 101 -11.27 7.82 -17.56
CA GLY A 101 -12.00 8.31 -16.39
C GLY A 101 -11.22 8.34 -15.08
N VAL A 102 -9.90 8.01 -15.08
CA VAL A 102 -9.06 8.16 -13.89
C VAL A 102 -8.74 9.63 -13.65
N LYS A 103 -8.94 10.10 -12.41
CA LYS A 103 -8.67 11.50 -12.01
C LYS A 103 -7.49 11.67 -11.06
N PHE A 104 -7.07 10.58 -10.41
CA PHE A 104 -6.04 10.61 -9.37
C PHE A 104 -4.78 9.93 -9.87
N PHE A 105 -3.66 10.63 -9.76
CA PHE A 105 -2.36 10.17 -10.19
C PHE A 105 -1.35 10.41 -9.07
N SER A 106 -0.36 9.55 -8.99
CA SER A 106 0.75 9.71 -8.06
C SER A 106 2.05 9.54 -8.83
N ILE A 107 2.96 10.51 -8.72
CA ILE A 107 4.27 10.44 -9.35
C ILE A 107 5.26 9.91 -8.32
N LEU A 108 5.80 8.74 -8.60
CA LEU A 108 6.48 7.90 -7.63
C LEU A 108 7.99 7.89 -7.87
N PHE A 109 8.74 8.45 -6.91
CA PHE A 109 10.21 8.47 -6.95
C PHE A 109 10.85 7.59 -5.85
N ASP A 110 10.09 6.65 -5.29
CA ASP A 110 10.58 5.64 -4.36
C ASP A 110 11.52 4.63 -5.05
N ASP A 111 12.37 3.99 -4.24
CA ASP A 111 13.29 2.92 -4.64
C ASP A 111 14.27 3.28 -5.77
N ILE A 112 14.65 4.57 -5.87
CA ILE A 112 15.73 5.03 -6.75
C ILE A 112 17.05 4.98 -5.97
N GLU A 113 17.94 4.05 -6.31
CA GLU A 113 19.17 3.80 -5.54
C GLU A 113 20.26 4.85 -5.78
N GLU A 114 20.40 5.34 -7.02
CA GLU A 114 21.48 6.22 -7.44
C GLU A 114 21.00 7.36 -8.35
N ASN A 115 21.77 8.45 -8.40
CA ASN A 115 21.56 9.59 -9.31
C ASN A 115 20.17 10.27 -9.20
N PHE A 116 19.52 10.16 -8.05
CA PHE A 116 18.30 10.91 -7.74
C PHE A 116 18.63 12.38 -7.39
N SER A 117 17.70 13.28 -7.69
CA SER A 117 17.79 14.70 -7.37
C SER A 117 16.39 15.22 -7.06
N PHE A 118 16.22 15.91 -5.93
CA PHE A 118 14.93 16.49 -5.58
C PHE A 118 14.47 17.50 -6.64
N PHE A 119 15.37 18.35 -7.13
CA PHE A 119 15.05 19.38 -8.12
C PHE A 119 14.62 18.80 -9.48
N ASP A 120 15.25 17.72 -9.95
CA ASP A 120 14.81 17.03 -11.18
C ASP A 120 13.38 16.46 -11.02
N GLN A 121 13.09 15.90 -9.84
CA GLN A 121 11.81 15.26 -9.53
C GLN A 121 10.67 16.27 -9.38
N ILE A 122 10.89 17.35 -8.62
CA ILE A 122 9.88 18.40 -8.44
C ILE A 122 9.60 19.15 -9.73
N GLU A 123 10.60 19.34 -10.59
CA GLU A 123 10.40 19.93 -11.93
C GLU A 123 9.54 19.02 -12.80
N THR A 124 9.84 17.72 -12.82
CA THR A 124 9.00 16.73 -13.52
C THR A 124 7.56 16.77 -13.00
N TYR A 125 7.37 16.80 -11.68
CA TYR A 125 6.05 16.88 -11.06
C TYR A 125 5.28 18.15 -11.46
N ARG A 126 5.94 19.33 -11.43
CA ARG A 126 5.35 20.62 -11.84
C ARG A 126 4.90 20.61 -13.29
N VAL A 127 5.78 20.18 -14.21
CA VAL A 127 5.48 20.10 -15.64
C VAL A 127 4.24 19.23 -15.91
N ILE A 128 4.11 18.12 -15.19
CA ILE A 128 2.93 17.25 -15.30
C ILE A 128 1.66 17.92 -14.75
N LYS A 129 1.74 18.57 -13.58
CA LYS A 129 0.60 19.28 -13.00
C LYS A 129 0.10 20.41 -13.90
N ASP A 130 1.02 21.17 -14.49
CA ASP A 130 0.70 22.29 -15.36
C ASP A 130 0.04 21.84 -16.67
N GLU A 131 0.45 20.68 -17.20
CA GLU A 131 -0.17 20.06 -18.39
C GLU A 131 -1.60 19.57 -18.10
N PHE A 132 -1.86 19.05 -16.89
CA PHE A 132 -3.14 18.45 -16.52
C PHE A 132 -3.81 19.12 -15.32
N PRO A 133 -4.21 20.40 -15.40
CA PRO A 133 -4.69 21.18 -14.26
C PRO A 133 -6.02 20.68 -13.65
N ASN A 134 -6.73 19.79 -14.35
CA ASN A 134 -8.02 19.22 -13.90
C ASN A 134 -7.87 17.85 -13.22
N LEU A 135 -6.64 17.33 -13.11
CA LEU A 135 -6.34 16.05 -12.45
C LEU A 135 -5.70 16.28 -11.08
N TYR A 136 -5.76 15.27 -10.22
CA TYR A 136 -5.15 15.29 -8.88
C TYR A 136 -3.82 14.55 -8.89
N PHE A 137 -2.80 15.14 -8.28
CA PHE A 137 -1.44 14.58 -8.25
C PHE A 137 -0.87 14.51 -6.84
N ASP A 138 -0.34 13.34 -6.47
CA ASP A 138 0.51 13.17 -5.29
C ASP A 138 1.97 12.96 -5.68
N PHE A 139 2.88 13.32 -4.78
CA PHE A 139 4.33 13.09 -4.93
C PHE A 139 4.79 11.99 -3.97
N CYS A 140 5.50 10.96 -4.43
CA CYS A 140 6.24 10.07 -3.52
C CYS A 140 7.73 10.43 -3.60
N PRO A 141 8.33 11.00 -2.53
CA PRO A 141 9.75 11.32 -2.53
C PRO A 141 10.63 10.07 -2.55
N THR A 142 11.90 10.22 -2.94
CA THR A 142 12.89 9.15 -2.78
C THR A 142 13.18 8.86 -1.31
N VAL A 143 13.22 9.90 -0.47
CA VAL A 143 13.26 9.75 0.99
C VAL A 143 11.82 9.82 1.51
N TYR A 144 11.17 8.66 1.62
CA TYR A 144 9.75 8.51 1.98
C TYR A 144 9.51 7.95 3.40
N ALA A 145 10.57 7.73 4.19
CA ALA A 145 10.49 7.23 5.55
C ALA A 145 11.57 7.87 6.44
N GLY A 146 11.34 7.94 7.74
CA GLY A 146 12.29 8.52 8.70
C GLY A 146 13.66 7.82 8.65
N GLU A 147 13.68 6.49 8.64
CA GLU A 147 14.92 5.71 8.58
C GLU A 147 15.73 5.90 7.29
N LEU A 148 15.14 6.47 6.23
CA LEU A 148 15.83 6.74 4.98
C LEU A 148 16.59 8.06 5.01
N ILE A 149 16.23 9.01 5.89
CA ILE A 149 16.86 10.34 5.99
C ILE A 149 18.37 10.18 6.22
N ASP A 150 18.75 9.32 7.16
CA ASP A 150 20.15 9.11 7.57
C ASP A 150 20.82 7.92 6.88
N LYS A 151 20.25 7.40 5.79
CA LYS A 151 20.81 6.24 5.08
C LYS A 151 22.21 6.54 4.52
N ASN A 152 22.43 7.74 3.99
CA ASN A 152 23.73 8.28 3.57
C ASN A 152 23.64 9.80 3.31
N SER A 153 24.77 10.44 2.99
CA SER A 153 24.84 11.90 2.76
C SER A 153 23.93 12.39 1.63
N ALA A 154 23.73 11.59 0.56
CA ALA A 154 22.86 11.96 -0.55
C ALA A 154 21.37 11.97 -0.13
N HIS A 155 20.96 11.06 0.76
CA HIS A 155 19.59 11.06 1.30
C HIS A 155 19.36 12.24 2.25
N GLN A 156 20.36 12.58 3.08
CA GLN A 156 20.30 13.75 3.96
C GLN A 156 20.18 15.05 3.16
N GLU A 157 20.99 15.21 2.11
CA GLU A 157 20.94 16.37 1.22
C GLU A 157 19.58 16.46 0.50
N TYR A 158 19.12 15.37 -0.11
CA TYR A 158 17.81 15.31 -0.76
C TYR A 158 16.67 15.67 0.20
N PHE A 159 16.66 15.10 1.41
CA PHE A 159 15.58 15.36 2.36
C PHE A 159 15.58 16.80 2.85
N LYS A 160 16.76 17.38 3.03
CA LYS A 160 16.89 18.82 3.35
C LYS A 160 16.31 19.68 2.22
N GLU A 161 16.67 19.40 0.97
CA GLU A 161 16.13 20.11 -0.20
C GLU A 161 14.61 19.96 -0.30
N PHE A 162 14.10 18.74 -0.11
CA PHE A 162 12.67 18.43 -0.08
C PHE A 162 11.95 19.24 1.01
N ASN A 163 12.46 19.24 2.25
CA ASN A 163 11.83 19.96 3.35
C ASN A 163 11.82 21.48 3.13
N ASP A 164 12.91 22.02 2.58
CA ASP A 164 13.08 23.45 2.33
C ASP A 164 12.23 23.93 1.13
N SER A 165 12.05 23.11 0.09
CA SER A 165 11.57 23.57 -1.22
C SER A 165 10.28 22.92 -1.72
N PHE A 166 9.82 21.81 -1.15
CA PHE A 166 8.56 21.19 -1.56
C PHE A 166 7.36 22.10 -1.23
N PRO A 167 6.43 22.37 -2.17
CA PRO A 167 5.37 23.33 -1.92
C PRO A 167 4.41 22.84 -0.82
N LYS A 168 4.22 23.65 0.22
CA LYS A 168 3.53 23.23 1.46
C LYS A 168 2.06 22.83 1.29
N HIS A 169 1.44 23.19 0.17
CA HIS A 169 0.04 22.87 -0.16
C HIS A 169 -0.11 21.59 -1.00
N GLU A 170 0.99 21.01 -1.49
CA GLU A 170 0.95 19.79 -2.30
C GLU A 170 0.96 18.56 -1.41
N VAL A 171 0.38 17.47 -1.91
CA VAL A 171 0.28 16.20 -1.16
C VAL A 171 1.45 15.29 -1.51
N PHE A 172 2.06 14.68 -0.50
CA PHE A 172 3.12 13.70 -0.68
C PHE A 172 2.95 12.47 0.22
N PHE A 173 3.51 11.34 -0.22
CA PHE A 173 3.48 10.09 0.52
C PHE A 173 4.60 9.98 1.57
N TRP A 174 4.27 9.38 2.70
CA TRP A 174 5.17 9.05 3.79
C TRP A 174 4.79 7.69 4.40
N THR A 175 5.77 6.86 4.75
CA THR A 175 5.54 5.51 5.31
C THR A 175 5.73 5.44 6.83
N GLY A 176 6.03 6.58 7.46
CA GLY A 176 6.26 6.72 8.90
C GLY A 176 7.75 6.73 9.25
N ASN A 177 8.07 6.32 10.48
CA ASN A 177 9.46 6.31 10.96
C ASN A 177 10.32 5.27 10.25
N LYS A 178 9.69 4.24 9.67
CA LYS A 178 10.34 3.18 8.91
C LYS A 178 9.55 2.88 7.64
N VAL A 179 10.21 2.27 6.66
CA VAL A 179 9.58 1.70 5.46
C VAL A 179 8.44 0.78 5.86
N ILE A 180 8.66 -0.08 6.87
CA ILE A 180 7.62 -0.88 7.55
C ILE A 180 7.53 -0.43 9.01
N SER A 181 6.55 0.42 9.32
CA SER A 181 6.38 1.02 10.65
C SER A 181 5.52 0.14 11.57
N GLU A 182 6.12 -0.44 12.63
CA GLU A 182 5.40 -1.22 13.66
C GLU A 182 4.65 -0.38 14.70
N LYS A 183 4.72 0.95 14.57
CA LYS A 183 3.95 1.95 15.32
C LYS A 183 3.66 3.14 14.41
N MET A 184 2.39 3.52 14.32
CA MET A 184 1.91 4.59 13.48
C MET A 184 1.03 5.54 14.29
N GLY A 185 1.42 6.81 14.33
CA GLY A 185 0.74 7.86 15.10
C GLY A 185 1.32 9.23 14.80
N SER A 186 0.95 10.25 15.58
CA SER A 186 1.45 11.63 15.36
C SER A 186 2.97 11.75 15.46
N SER A 187 3.64 10.87 16.21
CA SER A 187 5.11 10.81 16.27
C SER A 187 5.76 10.27 14.99
N SER A 188 4.99 9.64 14.09
CA SER A 188 5.50 9.03 12.85
C SER A 188 5.85 10.06 11.76
N GLN A 189 5.65 11.34 12.04
CA GLN A 189 5.89 12.47 11.14
C GLN A 189 6.71 13.58 11.81
N GLU A 190 7.55 13.24 12.80
CA GLU A 190 8.35 14.22 13.56
C GLU A 190 9.30 15.05 12.69
N HIS A 191 9.79 14.46 11.59
CA HIS A 191 10.65 15.14 10.62
C HIS A 191 9.90 16.06 9.64
N LEU A 192 8.56 16.13 9.71
CA LEU A 192 7.70 16.83 8.73
C LEU A 192 6.91 17.98 9.37
N HIS A 193 7.41 18.58 10.45
CA HIS A 193 6.71 19.63 11.21
C HIS A 193 6.39 20.89 10.39
N ASP A 194 7.12 21.14 9.30
CA ASP A 194 6.89 22.26 8.39
C ASP A 194 5.72 22.04 7.41
N PHE A 195 5.13 20.84 7.38
CA PHE A 195 4.03 20.50 6.49
C PHE A 195 2.71 20.37 7.25
N ALA A 196 1.62 20.82 6.62
CA ALA A 196 0.28 20.60 7.16
C ALA A 196 -0.04 19.10 7.17
N ASN A 197 -0.75 18.64 8.21
CA ASN A 197 -1.14 17.22 8.33
C ASN A 197 -1.95 16.71 7.13
N THR A 198 -2.70 17.59 6.47
CA THR A 198 -3.51 17.33 5.27
C THR A 198 -2.65 17.08 4.02
N SER A 199 -1.41 17.59 3.99
CA SER A 199 -0.45 17.42 2.89
C SER A 199 0.32 16.09 3.00
N ILE A 200 0.32 15.44 4.17
CA ILE A 200 1.06 14.21 4.41
C ILE A 200 0.13 13.01 4.24
N ALA A 201 0.17 12.39 3.06
CA ALA A 201 -0.50 11.13 2.76
C ALA A 201 0.29 9.95 3.33
N ILE A 202 -0.40 8.96 3.91
CA ILE A 202 0.26 7.77 4.46
C ILE A 202 0.20 6.61 3.47
N TRP A 203 1.36 6.02 3.20
CA TRP A 203 1.52 4.73 2.53
C TRP A 203 1.97 3.71 3.59
N ASP A 204 1.06 2.88 4.08
CA ASP A 204 1.30 1.98 5.20
C ASP A 204 1.70 0.58 4.74
N ASN A 205 2.98 0.23 4.90
CA ASN A 205 3.52 -1.08 4.48
C ASN A 205 3.44 -2.18 5.56
N TYR A 206 2.71 -1.98 6.67
CA TYR A 206 2.73 -2.93 7.79
C TYR A 206 2.49 -4.40 7.37
N PHE A 207 1.56 -4.63 6.44
CA PHE A 207 1.15 -5.96 5.99
C PHE A 207 1.99 -6.55 4.85
N THR A 208 2.87 -5.78 4.21
CA THR A 208 3.58 -6.25 3.02
C THR A 208 4.47 -7.47 3.32
N VAL A 209 4.66 -8.31 2.31
CA VAL A 209 5.42 -9.56 2.42
C VAL A 209 6.48 -9.74 1.33
N ASP A 210 6.66 -8.73 0.50
CA ASP A 210 7.60 -8.70 -0.62
C ASP A 210 9.07 -8.76 -0.20
N SER A 211 9.40 -8.23 0.98
CA SER A 211 10.70 -8.44 1.65
C SER A 211 10.94 -9.90 2.12
N CYS A 212 10.06 -10.83 1.76
CA CYS A 212 10.11 -12.25 2.09
C CYS A 212 10.28 -12.52 3.60
N PRO A 213 9.43 -11.92 4.45
CA PRO A 213 9.55 -12.10 5.88
C PRO A 213 9.27 -13.55 6.26
N LYS A 214 9.96 -14.06 7.28
CA LYS A 214 9.69 -15.41 7.81
C LYS A 214 8.25 -15.53 8.36
N LYS A 215 7.65 -14.42 8.76
CA LYS A 215 6.36 -14.33 9.44
C LYS A 215 5.46 -13.35 8.70
N LEU A 216 4.17 -13.69 8.58
CA LEU A 216 3.17 -12.72 8.13
C LEU A 216 2.99 -11.68 9.21
N ASN A 217 3.14 -10.39 8.88
CA ASN A 217 2.80 -9.31 9.80
C ASN A 217 1.28 -9.14 9.81
N LEU A 218 0.61 -9.63 10.86
CA LEU A 218 -0.85 -9.57 10.94
C LEU A 218 -1.29 -9.19 12.36
N SER A 219 -2.07 -8.10 12.45
CA SER A 219 -2.74 -7.66 13.66
C SER A 219 -4.02 -6.91 13.28
N PHE A 220 -4.91 -6.69 14.26
CA PHE A 220 -6.07 -5.84 14.08
C PHE A 220 -5.73 -4.36 14.31
N PHE A 221 -4.77 -3.86 13.50
CA PHE A 221 -4.32 -2.46 13.51
C PHE A 221 -3.85 -1.93 14.88
N ASP A 222 -3.36 -2.80 15.77
CA ASP A 222 -2.91 -2.38 17.11
C ASP A 222 -1.64 -1.49 17.08
N TYR A 223 -0.98 -1.41 15.92
CA TYR A 223 0.17 -0.55 15.66
C TYR A 223 -0.26 0.87 15.30
N LEU A 224 -1.51 1.09 14.88
CA LEU A 224 -2.04 2.33 14.35
C LEU A 224 -2.95 3.02 15.37
N GLN A 225 -2.69 4.30 15.65
CA GLN A 225 -3.61 5.14 16.43
C GLN A 225 -4.82 5.54 15.58
N HIS A 226 -6.03 5.36 16.11
CA HIS A 226 -7.26 5.68 15.38
C HIS A 226 -7.38 7.18 15.08
N GLU A 227 -6.99 8.03 16.02
CA GLU A 227 -7.00 9.48 15.86
C GLU A 227 -6.06 9.91 14.72
N PHE A 228 -4.96 9.18 14.53
CA PHE A 228 -3.99 9.48 13.48
C PHE A 228 -4.59 9.23 12.09
N ILE A 229 -5.12 8.03 11.81
CA ILE A 229 -5.77 7.76 10.51
C ILE A 229 -6.97 8.70 10.27
N SER A 230 -7.75 9.00 11.32
CA SER A 230 -8.89 9.91 11.23
C SER A 230 -8.49 11.34 10.88
N SER A 231 -7.29 11.77 11.30
CA SER A 231 -6.75 13.10 11.00
C SER A 231 -6.27 13.26 9.55
N LYS A 232 -6.09 12.17 8.80
CA LYS A 232 -5.53 12.19 7.45
C LYS A 232 -6.58 12.43 6.37
N ASP A 233 -6.15 13.12 5.32
CA ASP A 233 -6.90 13.24 4.07
C ASP A 233 -6.56 12.12 3.09
N CYS A 234 -5.44 11.42 3.28
CA CYS A 234 -5.07 10.24 2.51
C CYS A 234 -4.34 9.22 3.40
N TYR A 235 -4.88 7.99 3.49
CA TYR A 235 -4.25 6.86 4.19
C TYR A 235 -4.51 5.59 3.38
N LEU A 236 -3.45 5.00 2.85
CA LEU A 236 -3.50 3.82 2.01
C LEU A 236 -2.71 2.69 2.63
N VAL A 237 -3.36 1.56 2.89
CA VAL A 237 -2.69 0.33 3.33
C VAL A 237 -2.14 -0.40 2.11
N ASN A 238 -0.84 -0.66 2.09
CA ASN A 238 -0.20 -1.47 1.06
C ASN A 238 -0.46 -2.96 1.32
N LEU A 239 -0.94 -3.63 0.28
CA LEU A 239 -1.41 -5.01 0.36
C LEU A 239 -0.28 -6.04 0.23
N THR A 240 -0.63 -7.32 0.33
CA THR A 240 0.32 -8.44 0.37
C THR A 240 0.54 -9.09 -1.00
N GLY A 241 -0.38 -8.89 -1.95
CA GLY A 241 -0.43 -9.64 -3.21
C GLY A 241 -1.00 -11.04 -3.09
N MET A 242 -1.58 -11.36 -1.94
CA MET A 242 -2.33 -12.59 -1.68
C MET A 242 -3.82 -12.24 -1.61
N PRO A 243 -4.61 -12.45 -2.68
CA PRO A 243 -5.93 -11.83 -2.80
C PRO A 243 -6.92 -12.14 -1.68
N ARG A 244 -6.82 -13.28 -0.98
CA ARG A 244 -7.73 -13.59 0.14
C ARG A 244 -7.27 -12.91 1.41
N THR A 245 -5.96 -12.93 1.66
CA THR A 245 -5.35 -12.15 2.75
C THR A 245 -5.63 -10.67 2.58
N ASP A 246 -5.58 -10.15 1.36
CA ASP A 246 -5.86 -8.74 1.06
C ASP A 246 -7.33 -8.38 1.33
N ASN A 247 -8.29 -9.26 0.99
CA ASN A 247 -9.70 -9.04 1.33
C ASN A 247 -9.93 -9.05 2.86
N LEU A 248 -9.23 -9.91 3.59
CA LEU A 248 -9.23 -9.92 5.05
C LEU A 248 -8.69 -8.59 5.61
N ILE A 249 -7.59 -8.06 5.06
CA ILE A 249 -7.00 -6.78 5.48
C ILE A 249 -7.96 -5.61 5.22
N VAL A 250 -8.65 -5.58 4.09
CA VAL A 250 -9.64 -4.54 3.77
C VAL A 250 -10.80 -4.55 4.78
N ASP A 251 -11.31 -5.73 5.14
CA ASP A 251 -12.36 -5.87 6.15
C ASP A 251 -11.88 -5.38 7.52
N MET A 252 -10.65 -5.76 7.91
CA MET A 252 -10.03 -5.27 9.14
C MET A 252 -9.86 -3.76 9.14
N LEU A 253 -9.35 -3.17 8.04
CA LEU A 253 -9.17 -1.72 7.90
C LEU A 253 -10.50 -1.00 8.03
N GLY A 254 -11.52 -1.48 7.33
CA GLY A 254 -12.86 -0.92 7.36
C GLY A 254 -13.50 -0.97 8.75
N SER A 255 -13.35 -2.11 9.42
CA SER A 255 -13.86 -2.31 10.78
C SER A 255 -13.12 -1.45 11.81
N PHE A 256 -11.79 -1.36 11.70
CA PHE A 256 -10.96 -0.48 12.54
C PHE A 256 -11.29 1.00 12.31
N TYR A 257 -11.35 1.45 11.05
CA TYR A 257 -11.59 2.85 10.71
C TYR A 257 -12.98 3.31 11.17
N ALA A 258 -14.01 2.49 10.96
CA ALA A 258 -15.37 2.80 11.39
C ALA A 258 -15.64 2.51 12.89
N GLN A 259 -14.64 2.05 13.65
CA GLN A 259 -14.77 1.62 15.05
C GLN A 259 -15.94 0.64 15.26
N LYS A 260 -16.09 -0.34 14.36
CA LYS A 260 -17.15 -1.35 14.48
C LYS A 260 -16.93 -2.20 15.73
N GLU A 261 -18.02 -2.67 16.32
CA GLU A 261 -17.97 -3.60 17.47
C GLU A 261 -17.49 -5.00 17.09
N THR A 262 -17.40 -5.31 15.78
CA THR A 262 -16.92 -6.59 15.27
C THR A 262 -15.51 -6.89 15.77
N SER A 263 -15.37 -8.04 16.42
CA SER A 263 -14.10 -8.49 16.96
C SER A 263 -13.15 -8.99 15.87
N TYR A 264 -11.85 -8.98 16.18
CA TYR A 264 -10.83 -9.54 15.30
C TYR A 264 -11.10 -11.03 14.98
N GLU A 265 -11.56 -11.81 15.96
CA GLU A 265 -11.90 -13.22 15.79
C GLU A 265 -13.05 -13.43 14.79
N GLU A 266 -14.11 -12.62 14.86
CA GLU A 266 -15.24 -12.73 13.93
C GLU A 266 -14.81 -12.44 12.49
N ILE A 267 -13.95 -11.45 12.28
CA ILE A 267 -13.41 -11.13 10.94
C ILE A 267 -12.55 -12.31 10.44
N LEU A 268 -11.65 -12.85 11.27
CA LEU A 268 -10.81 -14.00 10.89
C LEU A 268 -11.67 -15.22 10.51
N LEU A 269 -12.71 -15.53 11.29
CA LEU A 269 -13.65 -16.62 10.99
C LEU A 269 -14.40 -16.39 9.68
N LYS A 270 -14.89 -15.17 9.44
CA LYS A 270 -15.59 -14.78 8.19
C LYS A 270 -14.74 -15.04 6.95
N HIS A 271 -13.43 -14.79 7.02
CA HIS A 271 -12.49 -15.02 5.92
C HIS A 271 -11.90 -16.44 5.89
N GLY A 272 -12.41 -17.34 6.75
CA GLY A 272 -12.11 -18.77 6.72
C GLY A 272 -10.82 -19.16 7.42
N VAL A 273 -10.31 -18.34 8.34
CA VAL A 273 -9.22 -18.72 9.25
C VAL A 273 -9.72 -19.79 10.22
N ASP A 274 -8.95 -20.86 10.36
CA ASP A 274 -9.29 -21.98 11.25
C ASP A 274 -9.34 -21.54 12.72
N GLU A 275 -10.42 -21.87 13.44
CA GLU A 275 -10.62 -21.53 14.87
C GLU A 275 -9.44 -21.94 15.76
N ARG A 276 -8.73 -23.02 15.42
CA ARG A 276 -7.57 -23.49 16.20
C ARG A 276 -6.35 -22.62 15.98
N LEU A 277 -6.25 -21.99 14.80
CA LEU A 277 -5.20 -21.02 14.48
C LEU A 277 -5.50 -19.65 15.10
N ILE A 278 -6.77 -19.25 15.18
CA ILE A 278 -7.18 -17.97 15.79
C ILE A 278 -6.67 -17.86 17.24
N LYS A 279 -6.71 -18.96 18.00
CA LYS A 279 -6.16 -19.04 19.37
C LYS A 279 -4.66 -18.71 19.47
N GLN A 280 -3.95 -18.71 18.34
CA GLN A 280 -2.52 -18.44 18.22
C GLN A 280 -2.23 -17.30 17.21
N ILE A 281 -3.24 -16.50 16.84
CA ILE A 281 -3.09 -15.49 15.78
C ILE A 281 -2.09 -14.39 16.17
N ASN A 282 -1.92 -14.13 17.46
CA ASN A 282 -0.94 -13.18 17.99
C ASN A 282 0.50 -13.54 17.61
N LEU A 283 0.80 -14.79 17.25
CA LEU A 283 2.11 -15.18 16.74
C LEU A 283 2.48 -14.41 15.47
N PHE A 284 1.51 -14.05 14.63
CA PHE A 284 1.73 -13.24 13.43
C PHE A 284 1.93 -11.74 13.72
N ASN A 285 1.59 -11.26 14.91
CA ASN A 285 1.80 -9.86 15.26
C ASN A 285 3.30 -9.62 15.57
N PRO A 286 3.99 -8.67 14.90
CA PRO A 286 5.41 -8.36 15.12
C PRO A 286 5.78 -8.06 16.57
N LYS A 287 4.85 -7.50 17.36
CA LYS A 287 5.07 -7.19 18.78
C LYS A 287 5.33 -8.44 19.64
N PHE A 288 4.89 -9.61 19.19
CA PHE A 288 5.04 -10.86 19.91
C PHE A 288 6.25 -11.63 19.41
N LYS A 289 7.13 -11.98 20.35
CA LYS A 289 8.20 -12.95 20.11
C LYS A 289 7.59 -14.32 19.95
N VAL A 290 8.00 -15.02 18.89
CA VAL A 290 7.59 -16.41 18.67
C VAL A 290 8.43 -17.30 19.58
N ASN A 291 7.80 -17.87 20.61
CA ASN A 291 8.41 -18.86 21.48
C ASN A 291 7.44 -20.04 21.63
N LEU A 292 7.60 -21.03 20.76
CA LEU A 292 6.67 -22.15 20.65
C LEU A 292 7.23 -23.40 21.31
N LYS A 293 6.48 -23.93 22.28
CA LYS A 293 6.73 -25.27 22.83
C LYS A 293 6.44 -26.32 21.76
N LYS A 294 6.99 -27.52 21.96
CA LYS A 294 6.77 -28.66 21.05
C LYS A 294 5.28 -28.92 20.79
N GLU A 295 4.45 -28.84 21.83
CA GLU A 295 3.00 -29.00 21.73
C GLU A 295 2.34 -27.96 20.79
N ASP A 296 2.76 -26.70 20.83
CA ASP A 296 2.19 -25.65 19.98
C ASP A 296 2.66 -25.81 18.52
N LYS A 297 3.91 -26.22 18.31
CA LYS A 297 4.41 -26.61 16.99
C LYS A 297 3.61 -27.77 16.39
N ASP A 298 3.27 -28.77 17.20
CA ASP A 298 2.47 -29.92 16.77
C ASP A 298 1.00 -29.53 16.48
N LYS A 299 0.44 -28.55 17.20
CA LYS A 299 -0.88 -27.96 16.88
C LYS A 299 -0.85 -27.26 15.52
N ILE A 300 0.14 -26.40 15.26
CA ILE A 300 0.29 -25.71 13.97
C ILE A 300 0.45 -26.72 12.84
N HIS A 301 1.27 -27.76 13.06
CA HIS A 301 1.41 -28.86 12.11
C HIS A 301 0.04 -29.50 11.79
N LYS A 302 -0.72 -29.92 12.81
CA LYS A 302 -2.05 -30.52 12.59
C LYS A 302 -3.00 -29.59 11.83
N ILE A 303 -2.99 -28.28 12.11
CA ILE A 303 -3.78 -27.29 11.38
C ILE A 303 -3.39 -27.28 9.90
N MET A 304 -2.09 -27.20 9.57
CA MET A 304 -1.63 -27.19 8.17
C MET A 304 -2.14 -28.38 7.34
N PHE A 305 -2.24 -29.57 7.94
CA PHE A 305 -2.69 -30.78 7.25
C PHE A 305 -4.22 -30.97 7.23
N THR A 306 -4.97 -30.23 8.06
CA THR A 306 -6.43 -30.45 8.20
C THR A 306 -7.28 -29.23 7.86
N TRP A 307 -6.70 -28.04 7.77
CA TRP A 307 -7.37 -26.83 7.30
C TRP A 307 -7.40 -26.83 5.76
N PHE A 308 -8.54 -27.13 5.14
CA PHE A 308 -8.71 -27.14 3.69
C PHE A 308 -9.42 -25.87 3.22
N HIS A 309 -8.68 -24.76 3.23
CA HIS A 309 -9.18 -23.47 2.74
C HIS A 309 -8.14 -22.82 1.83
N PRO A 310 -8.55 -22.15 0.74
CA PRO A 310 -7.61 -21.45 -0.12
C PRO A 310 -6.75 -20.38 0.57
N LEU A 311 -7.23 -19.77 1.67
CA LEU A 311 -6.41 -18.85 2.49
C LEU A 311 -5.20 -19.58 3.10
N LYS A 312 -5.34 -20.86 3.48
CA LYS A 312 -4.19 -21.65 3.94
C LYS A 312 -3.10 -21.70 2.87
N ASN A 313 -3.44 -21.80 1.59
CA ASN A 313 -2.43 -21.90 0.53
C ASN A 313 -1.56 -20.65 0.45
N GLU A 314 -2.17 -19.47 0.67
CA GLU A 314 -1.46 -18.20 0.81
C GLU A 314 -0.60 -18.20 2.09
N TRP A 315 -1.12 -18.73 3.20
CA TRP A 315 -0.44 -18.70 4.50
C TRP A 315 0.55 -19.85 4.75
N TYR A 316 0.58 -20.85 3.88
CA TYR A 316 1.32 -22.10 4.09
C TYR A 316 2.81 -21.89 4.36
N PRO A 317 3.54 -21.02 3.61
CA PRO A 317 4.95 -20.75 3.90
C PRO A 317 5.17 -20.19 5.31
N TYR A 318 4.32 -19.27 5.75
CA TYR A 318 4.43 -18.63 7.08
C TYR A 318 4.06 -19.59 8.21
N LEU A 319 3.05 -20.44 8.02
CA LEU A 319 2.72 -21.51 8.96
C LEU A 319 3.87 -22.52 9.08
N HIS A 320 4.52 -22.84 7.96
CA HIS A 320 5.69 -23.71 7.96
C HIS A 320 6.86 -23.09 8.73
N ASN A 321 7.12 -21.80 8.53
CA ASN A 321 8.14 -21.05 9.25
C ASN A 321 7.83 -20.98 10.75
N LEU A 322 6.59 -20.66 11.15
CA LEU A 322 6.17 -20.65 12.55
C LEU A 322 6.37 -22.02 13.22
N LYS A 323 6.00 -23.12 12.55
CA LYS A 323 6.23 -24.47 13.07
C LYS A 323 7.71 -24.74 13.34
N ASN A 324 8.60 -24.20 12.51
CA ASN A 324 10.05 -24.41 12.59
C ASN A 324 10.78 -23.22 13.22
N TRP A 325 10.08 -22.33 13.93
CA TRP A 325 10.69 -21.13 14.49
C TRP A 325 11.74 -21.50 15.53
N GLU A 326 12.94 -20.92 15.38
CA GLU A 326 14.10 -21.08 16.26
C GLU A 326 14.26 -19.88 17.19
#